data_AF-A0A286EP66-F1
#
_entry.id   AF-A0A286EP66-F1
#
_cell.length_a   1.000
_cell.length_b   1.000
_cell.length_c   1.000
_cell.angle_alpha   90.00
_cell.angle_beta   90.00
_cell.angle_gamma   90.00
#
_symmetry.space_group_name_H-M   'P 1'
#
loop_
_entity.id
_entity.type
_entity.pdbx_description
1 polymer ?
#
loop_
_entity_poly.entity_id
_entity_poly.type
_entity_poly.pdbx_seq_one_letter_code
_entity_poly.pdbx_strand_id
1 'polypeptide(L)'
;MKAARALRPWLMLSSILSASALVLTGLAVPAVADANNCPCTLFTPADGPLGGDVDSGDDSSVELGVQFTVTAPEPITAVRFFKAAGNTGTHVGSLWTATGTLLAQVTFSNESSDGWQQANFSTPVLATPGNVYVASYFAPDGHYSFTHSYFGSASHDSGILHAPGGDPTTPNGVFVYTPQPAFPTGSYNSTNYWVDVVADGAAPAPTLSSLSISPQSLNGTKGESAQLTATGTYSDASTADLTGQVTWSSADPSVATVSSGGLVSAVGTGTTTVTATLDGVTSSVPTTVRGPTVTGVTVTGVPASLAKGATRQLTATARYSDGTTANVTAQASWSSSEPAVAGVSAGGLLTATGIGTSSVSASFGGATGSGSVSVTAAVLTSLSITPANAHVRVLQVVPLHASATYSDGTSVNITTKALWWSSSPFIAIVGSGPLVGGLLASLICHGTSSISVSYGGLNAATNITVG
;
A
#
# COMPACT_ATOMS: atom_id res chain seq x y z
N MET A 1 -32.24 -50.28 -35.15
CA MET A 1 -32.05 -51.73 -34.92
C MET A 1 -30.65 -51.93 -34.32
N LYS A 2 -30.55 -52.68 -33.21
CA LYS A 2 -29.46 -53.60 -32.78
C LYS A 2 -28.01 -53.22 -33.17
N ALA A 3 -26.98 -53.25 -32.34
CA ALA A 3 -26.73 -53.89 -31.05
C ALA A 3 -25.35 -53.45 -30.52
N ALA A 4 -25.12 -53.73 -29.23
CA ALA A 4 -23.91 -53.50 -28.45
C ALA A 4 -22.67 -54.33 -28.87
N ARG A 5 -21.47 -53.80 -28.57
CA ARG A 5 -20.24 -54.52 -28.14
C ARG A 5 -19.15 -53.49 -27.82
N ALA A 6 -18.84 -53.17 -26.57
CA ALA A 6 -17.98 -53.90 -25.63
C ALA A 6 -16.52 -54.06 -26.12
N LEU A 7 -15.65 -53.13 -25.70
CA LEU A 7 -14.19 -53.29 -25.72
C LEU A 7 -13.74 -53.65 -24.30
N ARG A 8 -13.04 -54.79 -24.21
CA ARG A 8 -12.54 -55.42 -22.98
C ARG A 8 -11.26 -54.74 -22.47
N PRO A 9 -11.02 -54.72 -21.15
CA PRO A 9 -9.74 -54.39 -20.57
C PRO A 9 -8.78 -55.59 -20.65
N TRP A 10 -7.48 -55.30 -20.68
CA TRP A 10 -6.40 -56.28 -20.73
C TRP A 10 -6.34 -57.15 -19.46
N LEU A 11 -6.14 -58.45 -19.69
CA LEU A 11 -5.74 -59.44 -18.70
C LEU A 11 -4.31 -59.18 -18.23
N MET A 12 -4.07 -59.36 -16.93
CA MET A 12 -2.80 -59.85 -16.41
C MET A 12 -3.07 -61.03 -15.49
N LEU A 13 -2.19 -62.03 -15.61
CA LEU A 13 -2.28 -63.40 -15.12
C LEU A 13 -2.47 -63.52 -13.61
N SER A 14 -3.25 -64.54 -13.23
CA SER A 14 -3.32 -65.14 -11.90
C SER A 14 -2.11 -66.05 -11.67
N SER A 15 -1.42 -65.86 -10.55
CA SER A 15 -0.60 -66.89 -9.91
C SER A 15 -1.05 -67.01 -8.45
N ILE A 16 -1.43 -68.24 -8.09
CA ILE A 16 -1.80 -68.70 -6.76
C ILE A 16 -0.52 -68.80 -5.92
N LEU A 17 -0.49 -68.21 -4.71
CA LEU A 17 0.41 -68.65 -3.65
C LEU A 17 -0.24 -68.47 -2.27
N SER A 18 -0.09 -69.52 -1.47
CA SER A 18 -0.63 -69.76 -0.14
C SER A 18 -0.34 -68.64 0.85
N ALA A 19 -1.35 -68.28 1.66
CA ALA A 19 -1.19 -67.39 2.80
C ALA A 19 -0.36 -68.07 3.90
N SER A 20 0.90 -67.68 4.02
CA SER A 20 1.67 -67.80 5.27
C SER A 20 1.63 -66.44 5.96
N ALA A 21 1.04 -66.39 7.15
CA ALA A 21 1.05 -65.21 7.99
C ALA A 21 2.49 -64.95 8.47
N LEU A 22 3.10 -63.88 7.95
CA LEU A 22 4.29 -63.29 8.52
C LEU A 22 3.86 -61.99 9.20
N VAL A 23 3.92 -61.97 10.53
CA VAL A 23 3.76 -60.76 11.34
C VAL A 23 4.95 -59.86 11.01
N LEU A 24 4.73 -58.85 10.16
CA LEU A 24 5.69 -57.78 9.95
C LEU A 24 5.45 -56.75 11.06
N THR A 25 6.26 -56.85 12.11
CA THR A 25 6.42 -55.83 13.13
C THR A 25 6.59 -54.47 12.46
N GLY A 26 5.78 -53.49 12.87
CA GLY A 26 5.89 -52.13 12.38
C GLY A 26 7.32 -51.63 12.50
N LEU A 27 7.89 -51.22 11.36
CA LEU A 27 9.08 -50.39 11.35
C LEU A 27 8.75 -49.13 12.14
N ALA A 28 9.31 -49.03 13.33
CA ALA A 28 9.42 -47.78 14.04
C ALA A 28 10.08 -46.77 13.10
N VAL A 29 9.40 -45.65 12.88
CA VAL A 29 10.05 -44.43 12.39
C VAL A 29 11.27 -44.22 13.30
N PRO A 30 12.50 -44.10 12.77
CA PRO A 30 13.62 -43.75 13.63
C PRO A 30 13.25 -42.42 14.27
N ALA A 31 13.25 -42.39 15.61
CA ALA A 31 13.14 -41.16 16.36
C ALA A 31 14.09 -40.15 15.72
N VAL A 32 13.55 -38.99 15.35
CA VAL A 32 14.38 -37.83 15.05
C VAL A 32 15.28 -37.68 16.27
N ALA A 33 16.59 -37.83 16.07
CA ALA A 33 17.56 -37.54 17.10
C ALA A 33 17.30 -36.11 17.57
N ASP A 34 16.91 -35.94 18.83
CA ASP A 34 16.75 -34.63 19.43
C ASP A 34 18.05 -33.84 19.26
N ALA A 35 17.96 -32.76 18.51
CA ALA A 35 19.09 -31.90 18.16
C ALA A 35 19.40 -30.90 19.28
N ASN A 36 19.43 -31.35 20.53
CA ASN A 36 20.03 -30.63 21.65
C ASN A 36 20.72 -31.65 22.58
N ASN A 37 21.96 -31.97 22.23
CA ASN A 37 22.89 -32.72 23.06
C ASN A 37 23.40 -31.85 24.23
N CYS A 38 22.47 -31.34 25.04
CA CYS A 38 22.74 -30.56 26.24
C CYS A 38 22.68 -31.53 27.43
N PRO A 39 23.67 -31.58 28.33
CA PRO A 39 23.36 -32.03 29.68
C PRO A 39 22.35 -31.01 30.24
N CYS A 40 21.07 -31.36 30.23
CA CYS A 40 19.99 -30.53 30.76
C CYS A 40 20.01 -30.44 32.30
N THR A 41 21.14 -30.74 32.93
CA THR A 41 21.31 -30.95 34.37
C THR A 41 22.71 -30.50 34.80
N LEU A 42 22.89 -30.05 36.04
CA LEU A 42 24.20 -29.66 36.57
C LEU A 42 25.14 -30.87 36.58
N PHE A 43 24.66 -32.03 37.03
CA PHE A 43 25.44 -33.25 37.14
C PHE A 43 24.97 -34.26 36.10
N THR A 44 25.89 -34.95 35.43
CA THR A 44 25.54 -36.03 34.51
C THR A 44 25.01 -37.25 35.27
N PRO A 45 24.24 -38.16 34.65
CA PRO A 45 23.77 -39.38 35.32
C PRO A 45 24.89 -40.30 35.86
N ALA A 46 26.13 -40.12 35.39
CA ALA A 46 27.30 -40.86 35.85
C ALA A 46 27.98 -40.21 37.07
N ASP A 47 27.68 -38.94 37.35
CA ASP A 47 28.20 -38.23 38.52
C ASP A 47 27.47 -38.70 39.78
N GLY A 48 28.19 -38.73 40.91
CA GLY A 48 27.63 -39.12 42.20
C GLY A 48 28.70 -39.13 43.30
N PRO A 49 28.27 -39.27 44.57
CA PRO A 49 29.18 -39.42 45.70
C PRO A 49 30.05 -40.67 45.52
N LEU A 50 31.30 -40.60 45.97
CA LEU A 50 32.24 -41.73 45.92
C LEU A 50 32.58 -42.22 47.33
N GLY A 51 32.79 -43.53 47.49
CA GLY A 51 33.29 -44.11 48.73
C GLY A 51 32.32 -43.96 49.90
N GLY A 52 32.82 -43.47 51.05
CA GLY A 52 32.04 -43.31 52.28
C GLY A 52 31.05 -42.15 52.28
N ASP A 53 31.06 -41.30 51.26
CA ASP A 53 30.25 -40.08 51.22
C ASP A 53 28.84 -40.31 50.62
N VAL A 54 28.52 -41.57 50.28
CA VAL A 54 27.20 -41.96 49.78
C VAL A 54 26.13 -41.79 50.85
N ASP A 55 26.45 -42.01 52.12
CA ASP A 55 25.51 -41.95 53.24
C ASP A 55 26.17 -41.22 54.43
N SER A 56 25.55 -40.13 54.88
CA SER A 56 26.04 -39.35 56.02
C SER A 56 25.91 -40.07 57.37
N GLY A 57 25.01 -41.05 57.49
CA GLY A 57 24.66 -41.69 58.75
C GLY A 57 23.97 -40.76 59.75
N ASP A 58 23.53 -39.57 59.32
CA ASP A 58 22.81 -38.61 60.15
C ASP A 58 21.31 -38.93 60.13
N ASP A 59 20.73 -39.31 61.26
CA ASP A 59 19.30 -39.63 61.39
C ASP A 59 18.39 -38.38 61.43
N SER A 60 18.94 -37.18 61.33
CA SER A 60 18.20 -35.93 61.53
C SER A 60 17.49 -35.46 60.25
N SER A 61 16.21 -35.10 60.38
CA SER A 61 15.42 -34.46 59.32
C SER A 61 16.06 -33.16 58.82
N VAL A 62 16.30 -33.06 57.51
CA VAL A 62 17.10 -31.99 56.90
C VAL A 62 16.62 -31.64 55.50
N GLU A 63 16.68 -30.36 55.13
CA GLU A 63 16.58 -29.91 53.73
C GLU A 63 17.98 -29.55 53.23
N LEU A 64 18.33 -30.03 52.03
CA LEU A 64 19.65 -29.88 51.42
C LEU A 64 19.50 -29.33 50.01
N GLY A 65 20.44 -28.52 49.55
CA GLY A 65 20.30 -27.87 48.25
C GLY A 65 21.59 -27.36 47.61
N VAL A 66 21.41 -26.91 46.37
CA VAL A 66 22.42 -26.31 45.51
C VAL A 66 21.93 -24.96 45.02
N GLN A 67 22.81 -23.96 45.02
CA GLN A 67 22.58 -22.70 44.32
C GLN A 67 23.01 -22.84 42.86
N PHE A 68 22.26 -22.22 41.95
CA PHE A 68 22.59 -22.19 40.53
C PHE A 68 22.07 -20.93 39.82
N THR A 69 22.64 -20.64 38.65
CA THR A 69 22.17 -19.63 37.69
C THR A 69 22.02 -20.27 36.31
N VAL A 70 21.29 -19.57 35.41
CA VAL A 70 21.20 -19.92 34.00
C VAL A 70 21.87 -18.85 33.13
N THR A 71 22.44 -19.24 32.00
CA THR A 71 23.06 -18.31 31.02
C THR A 71 22.13 -17.93 29.86
N ALA A 72 21.04 -18.67 29.66
CA ALA A 72 19.96 -18.38 28.72
C ALA A 72 18.59 -18.64 29.39
N PRO A 73 17.50 -17.97 28.98
CA PRO A 73 16.17 -18.25 29.54
C PRO A 73 15.77 -19.69 29.25
N GLU A 74 15.54 -20.49 30.30
CA GLU A 74 15.18 -21.90 30.19
C GLU A 74 14.17 -22.30 31.28
N PRO A 75 13.11 -23.04 30.96
CA PRO A 75 12.23 -23.65 31.95
C PRO A 75 12.92 -24.77 32.75
N ILE A 76 12.89 -24.66 34.07
CA ILE A 76 13.23 -25.72 35.01
C ILE A 76 12.02 -26.64 35.17
N THR A 77 12.17 -27.90 34.80
CA THR A 77 11.08 -28.88 34.68
C THR A 77 11.07 -29.89 35.80
N ALA A 78 12.21 -30.16 36.43
CA ALA A 78 12.34 -31.13 37.51
C ALA A 78 13.46 -30.78 38.48
N VAL A 79 13.43 -31.45 39.63
CA VAL A 79 14.49 -31.47 40.64
C VAL A 79 14.92 -32.91 40.86
N ARG A 80 16.21 -33.11 41.11
CA ARG A 80 16.82 -34.41 41.36
C ARG A 80 17.65 -34.39 42.62
N PHE A 81 17.83 -35.55 43.23
CA PHE A 81 18.83 -35.74 44.27
C PHE A 81 19.42 -37.15 44.18
N PHE A 82 20.65 -37.32 44.66
CA PHE A 82 21.27 -38.65 44.77
C PHE A 82 20.90 -39.28 46.11
N LYS A 83 20.28 -40.45 46.06
CA LYS A 83 19.74 -41.16 47.21
C LYS A 83 20.69 -42.24 47.72
N ALA A 84 20.95 -42.22 49.02
CA ALA A 84 21.57 -43.32 49.76
C ALA A 84 20.54 -44.40 50.12
N ALA A 85 20.98 -45.64 50.34
CA ALA A 85 20.08 -46.71 50.77
C ALA A 85 19.41 -46.43 52.13
N GLY A 86 20.09 -45.72 53.03
CA GLY A 86 19.54 -45.27 54.33
C GLY A 86 18.65 -44.04 54.24
N ASN A 87 18.65 -43.31 53.13
CA ASN A 87 17.85 -42.10 52.94
C ASN A 87 16.39 -42.47 52.65
N THR A 88 15.64 -42.73 53.71
CA THR A 88 14.26 -43.19 53.65
C THR A 88 13.25 -42.07 53.94
N GLY A 89 11.97 -42.41 53.84
CA GLY A 89 10.86 -41.49 54.06
C GLY A 89 10.37 -40.83 52.78
N THR A 90 9.49 -39.84 52.92
CA THR A 90 8.90 -39.12 51.79
C THR A 90 9.71 -37.88 51.47
N HIS A 91 10.45 -37.92 50.37
CA HIS A 91 11.24 -36.78 49.90
C HIS A 91 10.37 -35.75 49.17
N VAL A 92 10.72 -34.48 49.35
CA VAL A 92 10.04 -33.35 48.69
C VAL A 92 11.10 -32.45 48.07
N GLY A 93 11.02 -32.25 46.76
CA GLY A 93 11.91 -31.36 46.03
C GLY A 93 11.31 -29.98 45.88
N SER A 94 12.12 -28.94 46.02
CA SER A 94 11.69 -27.54 46.00
C SER A 94 12.62 -26.68 45.15
N LEU A 95 12.05 -25.67 44.48
CA LEU A 95 12.78 -24.65 43.73
C LEU A 95 12.44 -23.27 44.31
N TRP A 96 13.46 -22.47 44.60
CA TRP A 96 13.33 -21.18 45.28
C TRP A 96 14.06 -20.07 44.54
N THR A 97 13.66 -18.83 44.80
CA THR A 97 14.54 -17.66 44.59
C THR A 97 15.68 -17.68 45.61
N ALA A 98 16.78 -16.95 45.34
CA ALA A 98 17.86 -16.75 46.30
C ALA A 98 17.42 -16.12 47.65
N THR A 99 16.26 -15.47 47.68
CA THR A 99 15.68 -14.85 48.89
C THR A 99 14.71 -15.75 49.65
N GLY A 100 14.49 -16.99 49.19
CA GLY A 100 13.62 -17.96 49.85
C GLY A 100 12.15 -17.92 49.47
N THR A 101 11.79 -17.27 48.36
CA THR A 101 10.43 -17.39 47.80
C THR A 101 10.31 -18.72 47.07
N LEU A 102 9.32 -19.54 47.45
CA LEU A 102 9.04 -20.82 46.79
C LEU A 102 8.46 -20.59 45.39
N LEU A 103 9.09 -21.16 44.37
CA LEU A 103 8.68 -21.08 42.97
C LEU A 103 7.95 -22.35 42.51
N ALA A 104 8.41 -23.52 42.94
CA ALA A 104 7.75 -24.80 42.68
C ALA A 104 8.14 -25.83 43.74
N GLN A 105 7.28 -26.84 43.94
CA GLN A 105 7.51 -27.96 44.86
C GLN A 105 6.90 -29.23 44.30
N VAL A 106 7.54 -30.37 44.54
CA VAL A 106 7.09 -31.69 44.09
C VAL A 106 7.42 -32.76 45.14
N THR A 107 6.49 -33.68 45.40
CA THR A 107 6.78 -34.87 46.20
C THR A 107 7.35 -35.96 45.30
N PHE A 108 8.50 -36.53 45.67
CA PHE A 108 9.07 -37.66 44.95
C PHE A 108 8.20 -38.90 45.16
N SER A 109 8.00 -39.66 44.07
CA SER A 109 7.21 -40.90 44.09
C SER A 109 7.91 -41.95 43.24
N ASN A 110 7.73 -43.23 43.58
CA ASN A 110 8.35 -44.36 42.89
C ASN A 110 9.89 -44.31 42.84
N GLU A 111 10.51 -43.87 43.95
CA GLU A 111 11.96 -43.82 44.07
C GLU A 111 12.60 -45.21 44.06
N SER A 112 13.83 -45.33 43.54
CA SER A 112 14.65 -46.53 43.72
C SER A 112 15.23 -46.60 45.14
N SER A 113 15.88 -47.73 45.44
CA SER A 113 16.57 -47.95 46.72
C SER A 113 17.78 -47.04 46.91
N ASP A 114 18.47 -46.70 45.83
CA ASP A 114 19.64 -45.81 45.79
C ASP A 114 19.78 -45.14 44.41
N GLY A 115 20.72 -44.20 44.31
CA GLY A 115 21.06 -43.50 43.07
C GLY A 115 20.21 -42.25 42.80
N TRP A 116 20.37 -41.67 41.61
CA TRP A 116 19.63 -40.46 41.21
C TRP A 116 18.12 -40.68 41.20
N GLN A 117 17.40 -39.85 41.97
CA GLN A 117 15.95 -39.71 41.93
C GLN A 117 15.59 -38.43 41.18
N GLN A 118 14.49 -38.44 40.44
CA GLN A 118 13.98 -37.26 39.74
C GLN A 118 12.47 -37.14 39.94
N ALA A 119 12.00 -35.90 40.14
CA ALA A 119 10.58 -35.59 40.16
C ALA A 119 10.29 -34.30 39.39
N ASN A 120 9.30 -34.37 38.49
CA ASN A 120 8.93 -33.26 37.61
C ASN A 120 7.92 -32.33 38.29
N PHE A 121 8.11 -31.02 38.15
CA PHE A 121 7.12 -30.02 38.54
C PHE A 121 5.89 -30.11 37.64
N SER A 122 4.71 -29.84 38.21
CA SER A 122 3.44 -29.82 37.44
C SER A 122 3.38 -28.68 36.44
N THR A 123 4.09 -27.59 36.72
CA THR A 123 4.26 -26.43 35.83
C THR A 123 5.75 -26.08 35.81
N PRO A 124 6.43 -26.14 34.66
CA PRO A 124 7.82 -25.69 34.53
C PRO A 124 8.00 -24.21 34.93
N VAL A 125 9.13 -23.89 35.55
CA VAL A 125 9.45 -22.54 36.00
C VAL A 125 10.48 -21.91 35.07
N LEU A 126 10.13 -20.83 34.37
CA LEU A 126 11.07 -20.12 33.50
C LEU A 126 12.16 -19.42 34.33
N ALA A 127 13.38 -19.96 34.31
CA ALA A 127 14.55 -19.32 34.90
C ALA A 127 15.07 -18.22 33.97
N THR A 128 15.46 -17.08 34.54
CA THR A 128 15.97 -15.91 33.81
C THR A 128 17.47 -15.76 34.01
N PRO A 129 18.25 -15.42 32.96
CA PRO A 129 19.69 -15.27 33.08
C PRO A 129 20.14 -14.28 34.15
N GLY A 130 21.18 -14.64 34.89
CA GLY A 130 21.79 -13.79 35.93
C GLY A 130 21.08 -13.81 37.29
N ASN A 131 19.90 -14.44 37.41
CA ASN A 131 19.26 -14.66 38.70
C ASN A 131 19.82 -15.92 39.38
N VAL A 132 20.03 -15.85 40.70
CA VAL A 132 20.39 -17.00 41.53
C VAL A 132 19.13 -17.69 42.05
N TYR A 133 19.11 -19.02 41.90
CA TYR A 133 18.05 -19.91 42.36
C TYR A 133 18.63 -20.95 43.32
N VAL A 134 17.77 -21.54 44.15
CA VAL A 134 18.12 -22.69 44.99
C VAL A 134 17.23 -23.86 44.59
N ALA A 135 17.83 -25.00 44.24
CA ALA A 135 17.13 -26.27 44.19
C ALA A 135 17.46 -27.07 45.44
N SER A 136 16.45 -27.66 46.07
CA SER A 136 16.62 -28.41 47.31
C SER A 136 15.74 -29.65 47.36
N TYR A 137 16.08 -30.59 48.24
CA TYR A 137 15.19 -31.67 48.63
C TYR A 137 15.17 -31.82 50.15
N PHE A 138 14.01 -32.20 50.66
CA PHE A 138 13.74 -32.55 52.04
C PHE A 138 13.94 -34.05 52.27
N ALA A 139 14.82 -34.39 53.21
CA ALA A 139 15.10 -35.73 53.69
C ALA A 139 14.57 -35.89 55.13
N PRO A 140 13.38 -36.46 55.35
CA PRO A 140 12.75 -36.53 56.67
C PRO A 140 13.51 -37.42 57.67
N ASP A 141 14.23 -38.43 57.19
CA ASP A 141 14.99 -39.37 58.01
C ASP A 141 16.52 -39.16 57.87
N GLY A 142 16.96 -38.05 57.26
CA GLY A 142 18.39 -37.74 57.08
C GLY A 142 19.10 -38.67 56.07
N HIS A 143 20.27 -39.21 56.40
CA HIS A 143 21.06 -40.15 55.58
C HIS A 143 21.46 -39.66 54.18
N TYR A 144 21.59 -38.35 54.01
CA TYR A 144 21.89 -37.73 52.72
C TYR A 144 23.28 -38.08 52.17
N SER A 145 23.38 -38.08 50.84
CA SER A 145 24.67 -38.13 50.14
C SER A 145 25.36 -36.78 50.15
N PHE A 146 26.69 -36.78 50.22
CA PHE A 146 27.47 -35.54 50.25
C PHE A 146 28.82 -35.67 49.54
N THR A 147 29.53 -34.56 49.36
CA THR A 147 30.96 -34.51 49.05
C THR A 147 31.48 -33.18 49.58
N HIS A 148 32.30 -33.25 50.62
CA HIS A 148 32.87 -32.06 51.23
C HIS A 148 33.78 -31.29 50.27
N SER A 149 33.83 -29.97 50.43
CA SER A 149 34.73 -29.07 49.72
C SER A 149 34.57 -29.06 48.19
N TYR A 150 33.50 -29.67 47.66
CA TYR A 150 33.24 -29.77 46.23
C TYR A 150 33.18 -28.38 45.57
N PHE A 151 32.46 -27.43 46.18
CA PHE A 151 32.36 -26.05 45.71
C PHE A 151 33.45 -25.13 46.30
N GLY A 152 34.47 -25.66 46.97
CA GLY A 152 35.45 -24.88 47.73
C GLY A 152 36.48 -24.12 46.90
N SER A 153 36.73 -24.52 45.64
CA SER A 153 37.77 -23.92 44.79
C SER A 153 37.35 -23.59 43.36
N ALA A 154 36.13 -23.94 42.93
CA ALA A 154 35.60 -23.61 41.61
C ALA A 154 34.06 -23.73 41.56
N SER A 155 33.45 -23.06 40.56
CA SER A 155 32.07 -23.33 40.13
C SER A 155 31.98 -24.69 39.42
N HIS A 156 30.75 -25.19 39.29
CA HIS A 156 30.44 -26.31 38.42
C HIS A 156 29.54 -25.85 37.28
N ASP A 157 29.95 -26.12 36.05
CA ASP A 157 29.32 -25.63 34.82
C ASP A 157 28.90 -26.81 33.94
N SER A 158 27.64 -26.81 33.50
CA SER A 158 27.07 -27.83 32.63
C SER A 158 26.05 -27.21 31.67
N GLY A 159 26.46 -27.03 30.40
CA GLY A 159 25.61 -26.39 29.40
C GLY A 159 25.24 -24.96 29.80
N ILE A 160 23.93 -24.70 29.94
CA ILE A 160 23.41 -23.40 30.36
C ILE A 160 23.36 -23.22 31.89
N LEU A 161 23.59 -24.28 32.66
CA LEU A 161 23.49 -24.31 34.12
C LEU A 161 24.85 -24.06 34.77
N HIS A 162 24.88 -23.16 35.75
CA HIS A 162 26.08 -22.79 36.49
C HIS A 162 25.81 -22.85 38.00
N ALA A 163 26.46 -23.75 38.72
CA ALA A 163 26.50 -23.75 40.18
C ALA A 163 27.73 -22.96 40.65
N PRO A 164 27.56 -21.78 41.28
CA PRO A 164 28.69 -20.96 41.72
C PRO A 164 29.53 -21.69 42.79
N GLY A 165 30.82 -21.34 42.88
CA GLY A 165 31.66 -21.78 43.99
C GLY A 165 31.14 -21.21 45.33
N GLY A 166 31.43 -21.89 46.43
CA GLY A 166 31.02 -21.47 47.77
C GLY A 166 32.11 -20.70 48.50
N ASP A 167 31.82 -19.46 48.88
CA ASP A 167 32.64 -18.65 49.79
C ASP A 167 31.83 -18.19 51.04
N PRO A 168 32.45 -17.59 52.07
CA PRO A 168 31.74 -17.16 53.29
C PRO A 168 30.61 -16.14 53.07
N THR A 169 30.56 -15.48 51.91
CA THR A 169 29.57 -14.45 51.56
C THR A 169 28.50 -14.94 50.58
N THR A 170 28.82 -15.95 49.77
CA THR A 170 27.96 -16.60 48.78
C THR A 170 28.17 -18.11 48.86
N PRO A 171 27.65 -18.77 49.91
CA PRO A 171 27.91 -20.19 50.10
C PRO A 171 27.10 -21.03 49.10
N ASN A 172 27.74 -22.05 48.53
CA ASN A 172 27.05 -23.13 47.82
C ASN A 172 27.21 -24.45 48.58
N GLY A 173 26.25 -25.37 48.45
CA GLY A 173 26.07 -26.44 49.42
C GLY A 173 25.29 -25.98 50.63
N VAL A 174 24.00 -25.75 50.43
CA VAL A 174 23.11 -25.16 51.44
C VAL A 174 22.29 -26.22 52.14
N PHE A 175 21.98 -26.00 53.41
CA PHE A 175 21.11 -26.90 54.19
C PHE A 175 20.34 -26.18 55.29
N VAL A 176 19.35 -26.87 55.87
CA VAL A 176 18.73 -26.51 57.14
C VAL A 176 18.15 -27.77 57.80
N TYR A 177 18.44 -27.99 59.09
CA TYR A 177 17.75 -29.02 59.86
C TYR A 177 16.35 -28.54 60.21
N THR A 178 15.33 -29.31 59.85
CA THR A 178 13.92 -28.89 59.90
C THR A 178 13.02 -30.11 59.90
N PRO A 179 11.85 -30.11 60.57
CA PRO A 179 10.89 -31.23 60.54
C PRO A 179 9.99 -31.24 59.29
N GLN A 180 10.10 -30.24 58.41
CA GLN A 180 9.30 -30.09 57.19
C GLN A 180 10.09 -29.33 56.11
N PRO A 181 9.71 -29.41 54.82
CA PRO A 181 10.41 -28.68 53.76
C PRO A 181 10.53 -27.19 54.07
N ALA A 182 11.74 -26.65 53.97
CA ALA A 182 12.04 -25.27 54.33
C ALA A 182 13.21 -24.72 53.51
N PHE A 183 13.22 -23.41 53.26
CA PHE A 183 14.32 -22.79 52.53
C PHE A 183 15.67 -23.00 53.27
N PRO A 184 16.70 -23.58 52.61
CA PRO A 184 18.03 -23.74 53.22
C PRO A 184 18.68 -22.40 53.57
N THR A 185 19.13 -22.25 54.82
CA THR A 185 19.73 -21.00 55.32
C THR A 185 21.17 -21.12 55.80
N GLY A 186 21.67 -22.34 55.97
CA GLY A 186 23.05 -22.63 56.38
C GLY A 186 23.88 -23.23 55.25
N SER A 187 25.20 -23.30 55.45
CA SER A 187 26.12 -24.04 54.60
C SER A 187 27.25 -24.64 55.45
N TYR A 188 27.86 -25.71 54.96
CA TYR A 188 28.98 -26.36 55.63
C TYR A 188 30.01 -26.81 54.59
N ASN A 189 31.25 -26.39 54.79
CA ASN A 189 32.43 -26.81 54.03
C ASN A 189 32.22 -26.89 52.50
N SER A 190 31.48 -25.94 51.92
CA SER A 190 31.15 -25.87 50.49
C SER A 190 30.71 -27.23 49.90
N THR A 191 29.88 -27.96 50.64
CA THR A 191 29.54 -29.37 50.38
C THR A 191 28.61 -29.52 49.20
N ASN A 192 28.87 -30.45 48.29
CA ASN A 192 27.85 -30.85 47.32
C ASN A 192 26.94 -31.91 47.95
N TYR A 193 25.66 -31.59 48.17
CA TYR A 193 24.65 -32.53 48.67
C TYR A 193 23.96 -33.32 47.56
N TRP A 194 24.55 -33.32 46.35
CA TRP A 194 24.09 -34.05 45.17
C TRP A 194 22.62 -33.75 44.81
N VAL A 195 22.26 -32.46 44.88
CA VAL A 195 20.99 -31.92 44.42
C VAL A 195 21.18 -31.33 43.04
N ASP A 196 20.19 -31.50 42.18
CA ASP A 196 20.27 -31.04 40.79
C ASP A 196 18.91 -30.55 40.27
N VAL A 197 18.94 -29.83 39.17
CA VAL A 197 17.79 -29.39 38.38
C VAL A 197 17.78 -30.03 37.01
N VAL A 198 16.60 -30.12 36.41
CA VAL A 198 16.46 -30.43 34.98
C VAL A 198 15.92 -29.21 34.27
N ALA A 199 16.64 -28.78 33.24
CA ALA A 199 16.38 -27.62 32.40
C ALA A 199 16.23 -28.10 30.94
N ASP A 200 15.11 -28.77 30.66
CA ASP A 200 14.80 -29.42 29.37
C ASP A 200 13.43 -29.00 28.80
N GLY A 201 12.86 -27.89 29.30
CA GLY A 201 11.55 -27.43 28.88
C GLY A 201 11.61 -26.55 27.64
N ALA A 202 10.70 -26.74 26.68
CA ALA A 202 10.55 -25.77 25.60
C ALA A 202 10.08 -24.42 26.18
N ALA A 203 10.88 -23.35 26.01
CA ALA A 203 10.44 -22.00 26.34
C ALA A 203 9.13 -21.67 25.60
N PRO A 204 8.17 -20.96 26.24
CA PRO A 204 6.92 -20.60 25.58
C PRO A 204 7.22 -19.74 24.33
N ALA A 205 6.56 -20.06 23.21
CA ALA A 205 6.73 -19.31 21.97
C ALA A 205 6.35 -17.83 22.18
N PRO A 206 7.15 -16.88 21.68
CA PRO A 206 6.87 -15.47 21.89
C PRO A 206 5.59 -15.06 21.15
N THR A 207 4.77 -14.22 21.79
CA THR A 207 3.49 -13.76 21.22
C THR A 207 3.67 -12.40 20.55
N LEU A 208 2.91 -12.13 19.48
CA LEU A 208 2.96 -10.84 18.79
C LEU A 208 2.41 -9.72 19.70
N SER A 209 3.24 -8.72 19.98
CA SER A 209 2.88 -7.59 20.85
C SER A 209 2.39 -6.37 20.06
N SER A 210 2.99 -6.09 18.90
CA SER A 210 2.61 -4.94 18.06
C SER A 210 2.92 -5.16 16.59
N LEU A 211 2.27 -4.37 15.73
CA LEU A 211 2.55 -4.25 14.30
C LEU A 211 2.91 -2.80 13.97
N SER A 212 3.80 -2.64 13.00
CA SER A 212 4.13 -1.34 12.40
C SER A 212 4.16 -1.47 10.88
N ILE A 213 3.64 -0.45 10.19
CA ILE A 213 3.67 -0.38 8.71
C ILE A 213 4.67 0.69 8.27
N SER A 214 5.48 0.37 7.26
CA SER A 214 6.34 1.33 6.57
C SER A 214 6.04 1.35 5.06
N PRO A 215 6.01 2.53 4.41
CA PRO A 215 6.00 3.88 5.00
C PRO A 215 4.73 4.18 5.83
N GLN A 216 4.81 5.17 6.72
CA GLN A 216 3.70 5.58 7.61
C GLN A 216 2.62 6.44 6.94
N SER A 217 2.81 6.82 5.69
CA SER A 217 1.77 7.42 4.85
C SER A 217 2.07 7.16 3.38
N LEU A 218 1.03 7.08 2.57
CA LEU A 218 1.15 7.02 1.11
C LEU A 218 0.51 8.24 0.49
N ASN A 219 1.26 8.90 -0.40
CA ASN A 219 0.79 10.02 -1.19
C ASN A 219 1.21 9.78 -2.64
N GLY A 220 0.25 9.59 -3.53
CA GLY A 220 0.50 9.29 -4.94
C GLY A 220 -0.54 9.88 -5.86
N THR A 221 -0.32 9.71 -7.16
CA THR A 221 -1.29 10.02 -8.21
C THR A 221 -1.99 8.75 -8.70
N LYS A 222 -3.19 8.90 -9.24
CA LYS A 222 -3.94 7.78 -9.82
C LYS A 222 -3.08 7.03 -10.84
N GLY A 223 -3.02 5.70 -10.73
CA GLY A 223 -2.22 4.82 -11.58
C GLY A 223 -0.84 4.44 -11.03
N GLU A 224 -0.36 5.14 -9.99
CA GLU A 224 0.89 4.77 -9.30
C GLU A 224 0.67 3.63 -8.31
N SER A 225 1.77 2.97 -7.94
CA SER A 225 1.79 1.92 -6.92
C SER A 225 2.92 2.13 -5.92
N ALA A 226 2.72 1.70 -4.69
CA ALA A 226 3.71 1.75 -3.62
C ALA A 226 3.68 0.47 -2.79
N GLN A 227 4.85 0.03 -2.34
CA GLN A 227 5.00 -1.16 -1.51
C GLN A 227 4.93 -0.79 -0.02
N LEU A 228 4.10 -1.50 0.74
CA LEU A 228 4.11 -1.46 2.20
C LEU A 228 4.87 -2.67 2.75
N THR A 229 5.54 -2.49 3.88
CA THR A 229 6.06 -3.58 4.71
C THR A 229 5.39 -3.54 6.08
N ALA A 230 5.13 -4.71 6.65
CA ALA A 230 4.61 -4.86 8.00
C ALA A 230 5.66 -5.56 8.89
N THR A 231 6.13 -4.87 9.92
CA THR A 231 7.07 -5.42 10.91
C THR A 231 6.33 -5.65 12.22
N GLY A 232 6.39 -6.88 12.72
CA GLY A 232 5.87 -7.24 14.04
C GLY A 232 6.95 -7.21 15.11
N THR A 233 6.57 -6.82 16.33
CA THR A 233 7.42 -6.92 17.53
C THR A 233 6.77 -7.90 18.51
N TYR A 234 7.54 -8.86 19.01
CA TYR A 234 7.06 -9.92 19.90
C TYR A 234 7.32 -9.61 21.39
N SER A 235 6.78 -10.45 22.28
CA SER A 235 6.90 -10.31 23.74
C SER A 235 8.33 -10.42 24.28
N ASP A 236 9.22 -11.06 23.53
CA ASP A 236 10.66 -11.16 23.80
C ASP A 236 11.48 -10.03 23.16
N ALA A 237 10.80 -9.00 22.64
CA ALA A 237 11.36 -7.87 21.90
C ALA A 237 12.04 -8.22 20.56
N SER A 238 11.95 -9.48 20.09
CA SER A 238 12.34 -9.83 18.73
C SER A 238 11.41 -9.17 17.71
N THR A 239 11.88 -9.03 16.47
CA THR A 239 11.08 -8.49 15.37
C THR A 239 11.13 -9.39 14.15
N ALA A 240 10.05 -9.40 13.37
CA ALA A 240 9.98 -10.15 12.11
C ALA A 240 9.27 -9.34 11.01
N ASP A 241 9.66 -9.59 9.76
CA ASP A 241 8.88 -9.15 8.59
C ASP A 241 7.66 -10.06 8.43
N LEU A 242 6.49 -9.46 8.61
CA LEU A 242 5.19 -10.11 8.55
C LEU A 242 4.40 -9.68 7.31
N THR A 243 5.02 -9.00 6.35
CA THR A 243 4.36 -8.43 5.16
C THR A 243 3.50 -9.46 4.40
N GLY A 244 3.98 -10.70 4.28
CA GLY A 244 3.24 -11.79 3.63
C GLY A 244 2.35 -12.62 4.57
N GLN A 245 2.35 -12.33 5.86
CA GLN A 245 1.61 -13.07 6.89
C GLN A 245 0.39 -12.30 7.40
N VAL A 246 0.47 -10.96 7.41
CA VAL A 246 -0.67 -10.11 7.77
C VAL A 246 -1.78 -10.18 6.73
N THR A 247 -3.02 -10.00 7.17
CA THR A 247 -4.15 -9.72 6.29
C THR A 247 -4.19 -8.22 5.98
N TRP A 248 -4.01 -7.87 4.71
CA TRP A 248 -4.12 -6.50 4.22
C TRP A 248 -5.56 -6.16 3.80
N SER A 249 -6.02 -4.95 4.13
CA SER A 249 -7.32 -4.43 3.69
C SER A 249 -7.27 -2.93 3.39
N SER A 250 -8.07 -2.46 2.43
CA SER A 250 -8.31 -1.03 2.19
C SER A 250 -9.73 -0.67 2.60
N ALA A 251 -9.90 0.42 3.33
CA ALA A 251 -11.22 0.92 3.74
C ALA A 251 -12.09 1.36 2.55
N ASP A 252 -11.46 1.86 1.49
CA ASP A 252 -12.09 2.23 0.22
C ASP A 252 -11.24 1.75 -0.97
N PRO A 253 -11.56 0.56 -1.53
CA PRO A 253 -10.92 0.02 -2.72
C PRO A 253 -11.11 0.85 -3.99
N SER A 254 -12.09 1.75 -4.04
CA SER A 254 -12.29 2.65 -5.19
C SER A 254 -11.24 3.76 -5.25
N VAL A 255 -10.62 4.09 -4.11
CA VAL A 255 -9.49 5.02 -4.00
C VAL A 255 -8.16 4.29 -4.16
N ALA A 256 -7.92 3.24 -3.38
CA ALA A 256 -6.71 2.43 -3.49
C ALA A 256 -6.95 0.96 -3.08
N THR A 257 -6.36 0.03 -3.82
CA THR A 257 -6.37 -1.41 -3.50
C THR A 257 -5.05 -1.83 -2.89
N VAL A 258 -5.02 -2.90 -2.11
CA VAL A 258 -3.78 -3.49 -1.55
C VAL A 258 -3.77 -5.00 -1.82
N SER A 259 -2.62 -5.53 -2.24
CA SER A 259 -2.42 -6.97 -2.45
C SER A 259 -2.08 -7.70 -1.14
N SER A 260 -2.12 -9.03 -1.15
CA SER A 260 -1.68 -9.85 -0.01
C SER A 260 -0.19 -9.70 0.32
N GLY A 261 0.61 -9.17 -0.60
CA GLY A 261 2.02 -8.86 -0.39
C GLY A 261 2.28 -7.41 -0.01
N GLY A 262 1.26 -6.61 0.32
CA GLY A 262 1.41 -5.21 0.71
C GLY A 262 1.59 -4.21 -0.44
N LEU A 263 1.41 -4.61 -1.70
CA LEU A 263 1.48 -3.69 -2.84
C LEU A 263 0.18 -2.89 -2.95
N VAL A 264 0.25 -1.57 -2.73
CA VAL A 264 -0.86 -0.64 -2.86
C VAL A 264 -0.90 -0.08 -4.27
N SER A 265 -2.07 -0.06 -4.91
CA SER A 265 -2.31 0.55 -6.23
C SER A 265 -3.35 1.65 -6.15
N ALA A 266 -3.02 2.84 -6.67
CA ALA A 266 -3.89 4.01 -6.67
C ALA A 266 -4.93 3.93 -7.80
N VAL A 267 -6.22 3.80 -7.46
CA VAL A 267 -7.31 3.55 -8.41
C VAL A 267 -8.13 4.81 -8.71
N GLY A 268 -8.45 5.60 -7.68
CA GLY A 268 -9.33 6.76 -7.76
C GLY A 268 -8.83 7.90 -6.88
N THR A 269 -9.16 9.13 -7.25
CA THR A 269 -8.76 10.30 -6.46
C THR A 269 -9.54 10.34 -5.15
N GLY A 270 -8.86 10.57 -4.03
CA GLY A 270 -9.48 10.60 -2.71
C GLY A 270 -8.51 10.24 -1.60
N THR A 271 -9.06 9.91 -0.43
CA THR A 271 -8.32 9.44 0.74
C THR A 271 -8.92 8.15 1.24
N THR A 272 -8.07 7.18 1.59
CA THR A 272 -8.46 5.89 2.19
C THR A 272 -7.43 5.50 3.26
N THR A 273 -7.69 4.42 3.98
CA THR A 273 -6.76 3.84 4.95
C THR A 273 -6.51 2.39 4.57
N VAL A 274 -5.25 1.99 4.56
CA VAL A 274 -4.83 0.60 4.39
C VAL A 274 -4.41 0.05 5.75
N THR A 275 -4.90 -1.14 6.10
CA THR A 275 -4.72 -1.77 7.41
C THR A 275 -4.09 -3.16 7.24
N ALA A 276 -3.11 -3.48 8.08
CA ALA A 276 -2.55 -4.81 8.26
C ALA A 276 -3.05 -5.39 9.59
N THR A 277 -3.49 -6.65 9.58
CA THR A 277 -3.98 -7.36 10.77
C THR A 277 -3.35 -8.74 10.89
N LEU A 278 -2.87 -9.11 12.08
CA LEU A 278 -2.45 -10.47 12.42
C LEU A 278 -2.75 -10.74 13.89
N ASP A 279 -3.39 -11.88 14.20
CA ASP A 279 -3.76 -12.29 15.56
C ASP A 279 -4.51 -11.21 16.37
N GLY A 280 -5.33 -10.41 15.70
CA GLY A 280 -6.09 -9.31 16.30
C GLY A 280 -5.28 -8.02 16.53
N VAL A 281 -3.97 -8.05 16.33
CA VAL A 281 -3.11 -6.85 16.34
C VAL A 281 -3.24 -6.15 14.99
N THR A 282 -3.38 -4.83 15.00
CA THR A 282 -3.58 -4.03 13.79
C THR A 282 -2.61 -2.86 13.70
N SER A 283 -2.22 -2.49 12.49
CA SER A 283 -1.59 -1.21 12.17
C SER A 283 -2.23 -0.65 10.90
N SER A 284 -2.30 0.68 10.77
CA SER A 284 -2.94 1.35 9.63
C SER A 284 -2.09 2.48 9.07
N VAL A 285 -2.22 2.71 7.76
CA VAL A 285 -1.54 3.77 7.02
C VAL A 285 -2.54 4.61 6.22
N PRO A 286 -2.58 5.94 6.40
CA PRO A 286 -3.38 6.81 5.56
C PRO A 286 -2.81 6.86 4.14
N THR A 287 -3.68 6.78 3.15
CA THR A 287 -3.36 6.76 1.72
C THR A 287 -4.14 7.86 1.00
N THR A 288 -3.43 8.81 0.39
CA THR A 288 -4.01 9.90 -0.40
C THR A 288 -3.65 9.73 -1.87
N VAL A 289 -4.66 9.71 -2.73
CA VAL A 289 -4.52 9.62 -4.18
C VAL A 289 -5.00 10.92 -4.83
N ARG A 290 -4.13 11.56 -5.60
CA ARG A 290 -4.41 12.82 -6.31
C ARG A 290 -4.69 12.55 -7.79
N GLY A 291 -5.43 13.46 -8.41
CA GLY A 291 -5.58 13.49 -9.86
C GLY A 291 -4.29 13.92 -10.55
N PRO A 292 -4.15 13.68 -11.86
CA PRO A 292 -2.99 14.12 -12.60
C PRO A 292 -2.95 15.66 -12.67
N THR A 293 -1.75 16.23 -12.73
CA THR A 293 -1.56 17.70 -12.80
C THR A 293 -1.49 18.17 -14.25
N VAL A 294 -1.87 19.42 -14.51
CA VAL A 294 -1.76 20.01 -15.85
C VAL A 294 -0.29 20.34 -16.12
N THR A 295 0.22 19.85 -17.26
CA THR A 295 1.62 20.08 -17.71
C THR A 295 1.71 21.05 -18.89
N GLY A 296 0.59 21.33 -19.57
CA GLY A 296 0.56 22.25 -20.70
C GLY A 296 -0.87 22.56 -21.15
N VAL A 297 -1.02 23.69 -21.84
CA VAL A 297 -2.24 24.07 -22.56
C VAL A 297 -1.87 24.40 -23.99
N THR A 298 -2.63 23.86 -24.95
CA THR A 298 -2.50 24.19 -26.37
C THR A 298 -3.77 24.86 -26.85
N VAL A 299 -3.63 26.01 -27.52
CA VAL A 299 -4.73 26.70 -28.19
C VAL A 299 -4.70 26.34 -29.66
N THR A 300 -5.80 25.82 -30.18
CA THR A 300 -5.95 25.46 -31.60
C THR A 300 -7.08 26.25 -32.25
N GLY A 301 -7.03 26.36 -33.58
CA GLY A 301 -8.03 27.09 -34.37
C GLY A 301 -7.78 28.60 -34.51
N VAL A 302 -6.66 29.12 -34.00
CA VAL A 302 -6.26 30.52 -34.20
C VAL A 302 -5.88 30.71 -35.67
N PRO A 303 -6.62 31.53 -36.45
CA PRO A 303 -6.32 31.75 -37.84
C PRO A 303 -5.16 32.74 -37.98
N ALA A 304 -4.29 32.56 -38.97
CA ALA A 304 -3.22 33.52 -39.25
C ALA A 304 -3.78 34.89 -39.67
N SER A 305 -4.94 34.91 -40.35
CA SER A 305 -5.64 36.12 -40.78
C SER A 305 -7.16 35.98 -40.58
N LEU A 306 -7.82 37.04 -40.12
CA LEU A 306 -9.26 37.10 -39.93
C LEU A 306 -9.79 38.48 -40.37
N ALA A 307 -10.79 38.53 -41.25
CA ALA A 307 -11.36 39.80 -41.69
C ALA A 307 -12.11 40.48 -40.52
N LYS A 308 -12.01 41.81 -40.42
CA LYS A 308 -12.79 42.58 -39.45
C LYS A 308 -14.29 42.23 -39.56
N GLY A 309 -14.91 41.99 -38.41
CA GLY A 309 -16.31 41.55 -38.29
C GLY A 309 -16.52 40.04 -38.29
N ALA A 310 -15.52 39.25 -38.71
CA ALA A 310 -15.59 37.80 -38.66
C ALA A 310 -15.27 37.24 -37.27
N THR A 311 -15.76 36.04 -37.00
CA THR A 311 -15.55 35.30 -35.75
C THR A 311 -14.96 33.93 -36.01
N ARG A 312 -14.22 33.39 -35.02
CA ARG A 312 -13.68 32.03 -35.06
C ARG A 312 -13.72 31.36 -33.69
N GLN A 313 -14.26 30.16 -33.61
CA GLN A 313 -14.21 29.37 -32.38
C GLN A 313 -12.80 28.79 -32.19
N LEU A 314 -12.21 29.03 -31.01
CA LEU A 314 -10.95 28.46 -30.58
C LEU A 314 -11.19 27.27 -29.63
N THR A 315 -10.19 26.40 -29.49
CA THR A 315 -10.24 25.28 -28.54
C THR A 315 -8.97 25.27 -27.69
N ALA A 316 -9.15 25.23 -26.37
CA ALA A 316 -8.06 25.01 -25.42
C ALA A 316 -8.03 23.54 -25.00
N THR A 317 -6.89 22.88 -25.20
CA THR A 317 -6.66 21.49 -24.79
C THR A 317 -5.57 21.45 -23.72
N ALA A 318 -5.90 20.95 -22.54
CA ALA A 318 -4.94 20.70 -21.47
C ALA A 318 -4.26 19.35 -21.66
N ARG A 319 -2.96 19.27 -21.37
CA ARG A 319 -2.18 18.02 -21.28
C ARG A 319 -1.86 17.74 -19.82
N TYR A 320 -2.05 16.51 -19.38
CA TYR A 320 -1.87 16.10 -17.99
C TYR A 320 -0.57 15.30 -17.78
N SER A 321 -0.15 15.16 -16.52
CA SER A 321 1.07 14.44 -16.12
C SER A 321 1.03 12.95 -16.44
N ASP A 322 -0.16 12.36 -16.53
CA ASP A 322 -0.39 10.97 -16.95
C ASP A 322 -0.41 10.78 -18.48
N GLY A 323 -0.14 11.84 -19.24
CA GLY A 323 -0.13 11.83 -20.71
C GLY A 323 -1.50 12.01 -21.36
N THR A 324 -2.58 12.03 -20.58
CA THR A 324 -3.93 12.28 -21.12
C THR A 324 -4.11 13.74 -21.51
N THR A 325 -5.17 14.01 -22.28
CA THR A 325 -5.57 15.36 -22.67
C THR A 325 -7.06 15.58 -22.41
N ALA A 326 -7.46 16.82 -22.15
CA ALA A 326 -8.86 17.19 -22.03
C ALA A 326 -9.14 18.53 -22.71
N ASN A 327 -10.33 18.66 -23.30
CA ASN A 327 -10.84 19.95 -23.76
C ASN A 327 -11.25 20.78 -22.53
N VAL A 328 -10.56 21.89 -22.33
CA VAL A 328 -10.77 22.82 -21.21
C VAL A 328 -11.27 24.18 -21.70
N THR A 329 -11.84 24.26 -22.90
CA THR A 329 -12.24 25.52 -23.55
C THR A 329 -13.17 26.36 -22.69
N ALA A 330 -14.12 25.75 -21.99
CA ALA A 330 -15.07 26.46 -21.13
C ALA A 330 -14.53 26.75 -19.72
N GLN A 331 -13.45 26.06 -19.31
CA GLN A 331 -12.84 26.17 -17.99
C GLN A 331 -11.59 27.04 -17.98
N ALA A 332 -10.98 27.27 -19.14
CA ALA A 332 -9.79 28.08 -19.29
C ALA A 332 -10.10 29.57 -19.13
N SER A 333 -9.15 30.30 -18.57
CA SER A 333 -9.18 31.76 -18.56
C SER A 333 -8.60 32.28 -19.87
N TRP A 334 -9.46 32.84 -20.73
CA TRP A 334 -9.08 33.40 -22.02
C TRP A 334 -8.66 34.86 -21.91
N SER A 335 -7.65 35.26 -22.68
CA SER A 335 -7.20 36.66 -22.77
C SER A 335 -6.73 37.02 -24.18
N SER A 336 -6.76 38.31 -24.48
CA SER A 336 -6.21 38.89 -25.71
C SER A 336 -5.27 40.03 -25.34
N SER A 337 -4.12 40.11 -26.01
CA SER A 337 -3.17 41.20 -25.80
C SER A 337 -3.70 42.54 -26.29
N GLU A 338 -4.56 42.52 -27.32
CA GLU A 338 -5.17 43.71 -27.90
C GLU A 338 -6.68 43.47 -28.17
N PRO A 339 -7.55 43.58 -27.15
CA PRO A 339 -8.99 43.30 -27.28
C PRO A 339 -9.72 44.20 -28.28
N ALA A 340 -9.20 45.40 -28.55
CA ALA A 340 -9.74 46.32 -29.55
C ALA A 340 -9.44 45.89 -31.00
N VAL A 341 -8.44 45.02 -31.20
CA VAL A 341 -8.12 44.40 -32.51
C VAL A 341 -8.84 43.06 -32.64
N ALA A 342 -8.67 42.17 -31.66
CA ALA A 342 -9.36 40.89 -31.61
C ALA A 342 -9.73 40.53 -30.17
N GLY A 343 -11.02 40.46 -29.87
CA GLY A 343 -11.52 40.04 -28.56
C GLY A 343 -11.76 38.52 -28.51
N VAL A 344 -11.60 37.91 -27.33
CA VAL A 344 -11.94 36.49 -27.10
C VAL A 344 -12.92 36.38 -25.94
N SER A 345 -13.97 35.57 -26.10
CA SER A 345 -14.95 35.32 -25.02
C SER A 345 -14.45 34.26 -24.04
N ALA A 346 -15.11 34.13 -22.88
CA ALA A 346 -14.85 33.07 -21.92
C ALA A 346 -15.07 31.65 -22.49
N GLY A 347 -15.86 31.52 -23.57
CA GLY A 347 -16.05 30.26 -24.29
C GLY A 347 -15.07 30.05 -25.45
N GLY A 348 -14.04 30.89 -25.60
CA GLY A 348 -13.05 30.79 -26.68
C GLY A 348 -13.52 31.29 -28.05
N LEU A 349 -14.60 32.07 -28.13
CA LEU A 349 -15.02 32.68 -29.39
C LEU A 349 -14.18 33.94 -29.66
N LEU A 350 -13.33 33.89 -30.69
CA LEU A 350 -12.53 35.01 -31.18
C LEU A 350 -13.38 35.89 -32.11
N THR A 351 -13.33 37.21 -31.92
CA THR A 351 -14.04 38.20 -32.74
C THR A 351 -13.05 39.27 -33.20
N ALA A 352 -12.93 39.48 -34.51
CA ALA A 352 -12.10 40.53 -35.09
C ALA A 352 -12.83 41.88 -35.10
N THR A 353 -12.33 42.85 -34.35
CA THR A 353 -12.99 44.15 -34.12
C THR A 353 -12.23 45.32 -34.75
N GLY A 354 -10.90 45.26 -34.83
CA GLY A 354 -10.05 46.31 -35.38
C GLY A 354 -8.89 45.74 -36.19
N ILE A 355 -8.43 46.47 -37.22
CA ILE A 355 -7.29 46.05 -38.05
C ILE A 355 -6.00 46.09 -37.21
N GLY A 356 -5.16 45.06 -37.30
CA GLY A 356 -3.92 44.97 -36.52
C GLY A 356 -3.54 43.52 -36.22
N THR A 357 -2.67 43.30 -35.24
CA THR A 357 -2.30 41.96 -34.78
C THR A 357 -2.59 41.80 -33.29
N SER A 358 -3.11 40.65 -32.88
CA SER A 358 -3.30 40.33 -31.46
C SER A 358 -2.87 38.90 -31.14
N SER A 359 -2.33 38.69 -29.94
CA SER A 359 -2.08 37.37 -29.37
C SER A 359 -3.25 36.99 -28.46
N VAL A 360 -3.78 35.79 -28.66
CA VAL A 360 -4.87 35.22 -27.86
C VAL A 360 -4.31 34.06 -27.06
N SER A 361 -4.60 34.02 -25.76
CA SER A 361 -4.11 32.97 -24.88
C SER A 361 -5.21 32.37 -24.01
N ALA A 362 -4.99 31.13 -23.57
CA ALA A 362 -5.84 30.42 -22.63
C ALA A 362 -4.97 29.85 -21.51
N SER A 363 -5.34 30.09 -20.25
CA SER A 363 -4.67 29.52 -19.08
C SER A 363 -5.57 28.57 -18.31
N PHE A 364 -5.01 27.43 -17.89
CA PHE A 364 -5.71 26.41 -17.10
C PHE A 364 -4.69 25.61 -16.29
N GLY A 365 -4.97 25.39 -15.00
CA GLY A 365 -4.10 24.60 -14.11
C GLY A 365 -2.66 25.13 -13.99
N GLY A 366 -2.45 26.44 -14.12
CA GLY A 366 -1.13 27.07 -14.05
C GLY A 366 -0.32 27.08 -15.35
N ALA A 367 -0.80 26.43 -16.41
CA ALA A 367 -0.19 26.44 -17.74
C ALA A 367 -0.95 27.36 -18.70
N THR A 368 -0.23 27.88 -19.71
CA THR A 368 -0.78 28.81 -20.72
C THR A 368 -0.40 28.36 -22.12
N GLY A 369 -1.36 28.41 -23.05
CA GLY A 369 -1.13 28.27 -24.48
C GLY A 369 -1.59 29.53 -25.22
N SER A 370 -0.99 29.84 -26.37
CA SER A 370 -1.33 31.03 -27.15
C SER A 370 -1.24 30.82 -28.66
N GLY A 371 -1.82 31.75 -29.41
CA GLY A 371 -1.66 31.89 -30.85
C GLY A 371 -1.87 33.34 -31.29
N SER A 372 -1.28 33.72 -32.42
CA SER A 372 -1.37 35.08 -32.98
C SER A 372 -2.35 35.12 -34.16
N VAL A 373 -3.11 36.21 -34.26
CA VAL A 373 -4.04 36.50 -35.36
C VAL A 373 -3.76 37.90 -35.92
N SER A 374 -3.75 38.01 -37.25
CA SER A 374 -3.75 39.29 -37.96
C SER A 374 -5.15 39.63 -38.45
N VAL A 375 -5.69 40.77 -38.03
CA VAL A 375 -7.00 41.24 -38.47
C VAL A 375 -6.84 42.14 -39.69
N THR A 376 -7.48 41.75 -40.79
CA THR A 376 -7.48 42.47 -42.06
C THR A 376 -8.72 43.35 -42.21
N ALA A 377 -8.75 44.18 -43.25
CA ALA A 377 -9.93 44.97 -43.59
C ALA A 377 -11.17 44.08 -43.79
N ALA A 378 -12.34 44.65 -43.50
CA ALA A 378 -13.60 43.95 -43.73
C ALA A 378 -13.75 43.59 -45.21
N VAL A 379 -14.23 42.38 -45.48
CA VAL A 379 -14.39 41.86 -46.85
C VAL A 379 -15.82 42.10 -47.33
N LEU A 380 -15.98 42.34 -48.62
CA LEU A 380 -17.29 42.53 -49.24
C LEU A 380 -18.10 41.22 -49.19
N THR A 381 -19.31 41.26 -48.63
CA THR A 381 -20.17 40.07 -48.45
C THR A 381 -21.38 40.06 -49.36
N SER A 382 -22.00 41.21 -49.63
CA SER A 382 -23.16 41.28 -50.52
C SER A 382 -23.34 42.65 -51.17
N LEU A 383 -24.10 42.66 -52.27
CA LEU A 383 -24.56 43.86 -52.95
C LEU A 383 -26.09 43.89 -52.94
N SER A 384 -26.67 45.08 -52.91
CA SER A 384 -28.12 45.30 -53.01
C SER A 384 -28.41 46.49 -53.91
N ILE A 385 -29.57 46.46 -54.58
CA ILE A 385 -30.08 47.56 -55.41
C ILE A 385 -31.43 48.02 -54.83
N THR A 386 -31.60 49.33 -54.65
CA THR A 386 -32.83 49.95 -54.13
C THR A 386 -33.28 51.07 -55.07
N PRO A 387 -34.58 51.19 -55.42
CA PRO A 387 -35.66 50.25 -55.11
C PRO A 387 -35.48 48.90 -55.83
N ALA A 388 -35.77 47.81 -55.13
CA ALA A 388 -35.86 46.48 -55.73
C ALA A 388 -37.23 46.30 -56.41
N ASN A 389 -37.25 45.61 -57.55
CA ASN A 389 -38.45 45.28 -58.33
C ASN A 389 -39.35 46.49 -58.63
N ALA A 390 -38.75 47.61 -59.04
CA ALA A 390 -39.50 48.85 -59.24
C ALA A 390 -40.41 48.79 -60.48
N HIS A 391 -41.57 49.44 -60.37
CA HIS A 391 -42.48 49.70 -61.47
C HIS A 391 -42.35 51.16 -61.88
N VAL A 392 -42.06 51.41 -63.16
CA VAL A 392 -41.82 52.75 -63.69
C VAL A 392 -42.66 52.96 -64.95
N ARG A 393 -43.09 54.21 -65.19
CA ARG A 393 -43.79 54.57 -66.43
C ARG A 393 -42.79 54.65 -67.59
N VAL A 394 -43.27 54.61 -68.82
CA VAL A 394 -42.47 54.96 -70.01
C VAL A 394 -41.93 56.39 -69.90
N LEU A 395 -40.72 56.62 -70.45
CA LEU A 395 -40.03 57.93 -70.44
C LEU A 395 -39.80 58.53 -69.03
N GLN A 396 -39.72 57.68 -68.01
CA GLN A 396 -39.46 58.08 -66.63
C GLN A 396 -37.98 57.88 -66.27
N VAL A 397 -37.41 58.85 -65.58
CA VAL A 397 -36.08 58.73 -64.97
C VAL A 397 -36.23 58.44 -63.48
N VAL A 398 -35.56 57.39 -63.00
CA VAL A 398 -35.60 56.95 -61.60
C VAL A 398 -34.17 56.70 -61.09
N PRO A 399 -33.78 57.24 -59.93
CA PRO A 399 -32.50 56.88 -59.33
C PRO A 399 -32.58 55.48 -58.71
N LEU A 400 -31.63 54.64 -59.07
CA LEU A 400 -31.31 53.40 -58.35
C LEU A 400 -30.08 53.64 -57.49
N HIS A 401 -30.08 53.03 -56.31
CA HIS A 401 -28.97 53.05 -55.37
C HIS A 401 -28.40 51.65 -55.21
N ALA A 402 -27.08 51.51 -55.38
CA ALA A 402 -26.38 50.29 -55.03
C ALA A 402 -25.66 50.44 -53.70
N SER A 403 -25.85 49.47 -52.80
CA SER A 403 -25.17 49.40 -51.50
C SER A 403 -24.37 48.11 -51.38
N ALA A 404 -23.13 48.25 -50.90
CA ALA A 404 -22.20 47.16 -50.68
C ALA A 404 -22.08 46.88 -49.18
N THR A 405 -22.39 45.66 -48.74
CA THR A 405 -22.32 45.26 -47.33
C THR A 405 -21.04 44.46 -47.08
N TYR A 406 -20.35 44.74 -45.98
CA TYR A 406 -19.08 44.12 -45.61
C TYR A 406 -19.20 43.18 -44.40
N SER A 407 -18.16 42.39 -44.13
CA SER A 407 -18.13 41.42 -43.03
C SER A 407 -18.28 42.02 -41.64
N ASP A 408 -18.03 43.32 -41.46
CA ASP A 408 -18.27 44.05 -40.22
C ASP A 408 -19.66 44.67 -40.12
N GLY A 409 -20.56 44.35 -41.06
CA GLY A 409 -21.92 44.86 -41.11
C GLY A 409 -22.04 46.28 -41.66
N THR A 410 -20.92 46.94 -41.98
CA THR A 410 -20.96 48.27 -42.60
C THR A 410 -21.53 48.17 -44.03
N SER A 411 -22.27 49.21 -44.43
CA SER A 411 -22.81 49.32 -45.78
C SER A 411 -22.31 50.61 -46.42
N VAL A 412 -21.77 50.50 -47.63
CA VAL A 412 -21.21 51.62 -48.38
C VAL A 412 -22.02 51.83 -49.65
N ASN A 413 -22.47 53.06 -49.86
CA ASN A 413 -23.07 53.44 -51.14
C ASN A 413 -22.01 53.40 -52.25
N ILE A 414 -22.23 52.52 -53.22
CA ILE A 414 -21.36 52.28 -54.38
C ILE A 414 -22.03 52.68 -55.69
N THR A 415 -23.17 53.38 -55.64
CA THR A 415 -24.00 53.72 -56.81
C THR A 415 -23.19 54.28 -57.98
N THR A 416 -22.24 55.17 -57.71
CA THR A 416 -21.38 55.81 -58.73
C THR A 416 -20.03 55.12 -58.94
N LYS A 417 -19.69 54.13 -58.10
CA LYS A 417 -18.44 53.35 -58.16
C LYS A 417 -18.61 51.98 -58.85
N ALA A 418 -19.85 51.51 -58.96
CA ALA A 418 -20.17 50.20 -59.50
C ALA A 418 -20.42 50.25 -61.01
N LEU A 419 -20.27 49.09 -61.65
CA LEU A 419 -20.62 48.91 -63.05
C LEU A 419 -22.08 48.46 -63.15
N TRP A 420 -22.87 49.15 -63.97
CA TRP A 420 -24.29 48.89 -64.18
C TRP A 420 -24.57 48.46 -65.61
N TRP A 421 -25.51 47.53 -65.79
CA TRP A 421 -26.00 47.17 -67.11
C TRP A 421 -27.46 46.73 -67.07
N SER A 422 -28.09 46.79 -68.23
CA SER A 422 -29.46 46.36 -68.47
C SER A 422 -29.46 45.14 -69.38
N SER A 423 -30.22 44.11 -69.02
CA SER A 423 -30.45 42.94 -69.89
C SER A 423 -31.22 43.30 -71.17
N SER A 424 -32.04 44.35 -71.13
CA SER A 424 -32.86 44.82 -72.24
C SER A 424 -32.81 46.34 -72.35
N PRO A 425 -31.77 46.91 -73.01
CA PRO A 425 -31.57 48.35 -73.09
C PRO A 425 -32.68 49.07 -73.85
N PHE A 426 -33.47 48.37 -74.68
CA PHE A 426 -34.65 48.94 -75.35
C PHE A 426 -35.85 49.18 -74.41
N ILE A 427 -35.86 48.54 -73.23
CA ILE A 427 -36.90 48.72 -72.21
C ILE A 427 -36.45 49.78 -71.19
N ALA A 428 -35.24 49.61 -70.65
CA ALA A 428 -34.65 50.57 -69.72
C ALA A 428 -33.12 50.58 -69.85
N ILE A 429 -32.52 51.77 -69.77
CA ILE A 429 -31.07 51.98 -69.76
C ILE A 429 -30.68 52.46 -68.35
N VAL A 430 -29.52 52.03 -67.86
CA VAL A 430 -28.94 52.50 -66.60
C VAL A 430 -27.54 53.06 -66.85
N GLY A 431 -27.26 54.23 -66.28
CA GLY A 431 -25.93 54.84 -66.36
C GLY A 431 -24.91 54.15 -65.44
N SER A 432 -23.65 54.15 -65.87
CA SER A 432 -22.49 53.70 -65.09
C SER A 432 -21.49 54.84 -64.87
N GLY A 433 -20.76 54.80 -63.76
CA GLY A 433 -19.66 55.72 -63.49
C GLY A 433 -20.05 56.97 -62.68
N PRO A 434 -19.11 57.91 -62.50
CA PRO A 434 -19.17 58.94 -61.46
C PRO A 434 -20.30 59.97 -61.64
N LEU A 435 -20.78 60.19 -62.87
CA LEU A 435 -21.76 61.23 -63.19
C LEU A 435 -23.19 60.71 -63.32
N VAL A 436 -23.37 59.46 -63.76
CA VAL A 436 -24.69 58.90 -64.11
C VAL A 436 -24.94 57.52 -63.50
N GLY A 437 -24.05 57.03 -62.64
CA GLY A 437 -24.19 55.73 -61.97
C GLY A 437 -25.55 55.57 -61.31
N GLY A 438 -26.27 54.49 -61.62
CA GLY A 438 -27.58 54.19 -61.07
C GLY A 438 -28.74 55.05 -61.61
N LEU A 439 -28.48 56.01 -62.51
CA LEU A 439 -29.57 56.76 -63.16
C LEU A 439 -30.23 55.87 -64.21
N LEU A 440 -31.45 55.42 -63.92
CA LEU A 440 -32.26 54.62 -64.84
C LEU A 440 -33.16 55.53 -65.67
N ALA A 441 -33.21 55.32 -66.98
CA ALA A 441 -34.20 55.89 -67.87
C ALA A 441 -34.99 54.75 -68.54
N SER A 442 -36.31 54.73 -68.36
CA SER A 442 -37.20 53.87 -69.15
C SER A 442 -37.44 54.48 -70.53
N LEU A 443 -37.60 53.62 -71.53
CA LEU A 443 -37.89 54.02 -72.91
C LEU A 443 -39.38 53.84 -73.21
N ILE A 444 -39.73 53.74 -74.49
CA ILE A 444 -41.11 53.60 -74.97
C ILE A 444 -41.60 52.14 -75.01
N CYS A 445 -40.70 51.16 -74.83
CA CYS A 445 -41.06 49.75 -74.83
C CYS A 445 -41.54 49.30 -73.45
N HIS A 446 -42.72 48.67 -73.41
CA HIS A 446 -43.23 48.01 -72.22
C HIS A 446 -42.50 46.69 -71.97
N GLY A 447 -42.44 46.25 -70.72
CA GLY A 447 -41.89 44.95 -70.33
C GLY A 447 -40.96 45.03 -69.13
N THR A 448 -40.24 43.95 -68.85
CA THR A 448 -39.34 43.86 -67.70
C THR A 448 -37.89 43.79 -68.18
N SER A 449 -37.01 44.60 -67.60
CA SER A 449 -35.55 44.47 -67.75
C SER A 449 -34.92 44.17 -66.40
N SER A 450 -34.02 43.19 -66.36
CA SER A 450 -33.09 43.02 -65.24
C SER A 450 -32.01 44.08 -65.30
N ILE A 451 -31.91 44.88 -64.25
CA ILE A 451 -30.84 45.84 -64.00
C ILE A 451 -29.87 45.23 -63.02
N SER A 452 -28.61 45.15 -63.44
CA SER A 452 -27.56 44.47 -62.68
C SER A 452 -26.44 45.44 -62.33
N VAL A 453 -25.79 45.16 -61.20
CA VAL A 453 -24.64 45.90 -60.69
C VAL A 453 -23.50 44.94 -60.39
N SER A 454 -22.26 45.34 -60.69
CA SER A 454 -21.03 44.63 -60.35
C SER A 454 -20.09 45.52 -59.56
N TYR A 455 -19.59 45.02 -58.44
CA TYR A 455 -18.61 45.71 -57.60
C TYR A 455 -17.79 44.72 -56.80
N GLY A 456 -16.46 44.89 -56.81
CA GLY A 456 -15.55 44.05 -56.01
C GLY A 456 -15.64 42.54 -56.31
N GLY A 457 -16.02 42.16 -57.54
CA GLY A 457 -16.17 40.76 -57.96
C GLY A 457 -17.53 40.13 -57.62
N LEU A 458 -18.42 40.83 -56.91
CA LEU A 458 -19.81 40.41 -56.70
C LEU A 458 -20.76 41.07 -57.69
N ASN A 459 -21.90 40.42 -57.93
CA ASN A 459 -22.99 40.94 -58.74
C ASN A 459 -24.30 40.91 -57.95
N ALA A 460 -25.17 41.88 -58.20
CA ALA A 460 -26.58 41.84 -57.78
C ALA A 460 -27.47 42.31 -58.94
N ALA A 461 -28.73 41.92 -58.91
CA ALA A 461 -29.70 42.30 -59.93
C ALA A 461 -31.06 42.61 -59.30
N THR A 462 -31.80 43.48 -59.97
CA THR A 462 -33.21 43.76 -59.68
C THR A 462 -33.98 43.85 -60.99
N ASN A 463 -35.23 43.42 -60.99
CA ASN A 463 -36.10 43.65 -62.13
C ASN A 463 -36.66 45.08 -62.10
N ILE A 464 -36.84 45.67 -63.28
CA ILE A 464 -37.57 46.90 -63.48
C ILE A 464 -38.66 46.62 -64.50
N THR A 465 -39.92 46.88 -64.14
CA THR A 465 -41.06 46.73 -65.05
C THR A 465 -41.50 48.09 -65.55
N VAL A 466 -41.48 48.28 -66.87
CA VAL A 466 -41.94 49.46 -67.58
C VAL A 466 -43.36 49.21 -68.09
N GLY A 467 -44.32 50.02 -67.66
CA GLY A 467 -45.74 49.82 -67.95
C GLY A 467 -46.57 51.08 -67.97
#